data_AF-A0A924YMC7-F1
#
_entry.id   AF-A0A924YMC7-F1
#
_cell.length_a   1.000
_cell.length_b   1.000
_cell.length_c   1.000
_cell.angle_alpha   90.00
_cell.angle_beta   90.00
_cell.angle_gamma   90.00
#
_symmetry.space_group_name_H-M   'P 1'
#
loop_
_entity.id
_entity.type
_entity.pdbx_description
1 polymer ?
#
loop_
_entity_poly.entity_id
_entity_poly.type
_entity_poly.pdbx_seq_one_letter_code
_entity_poly.pdbx_strand_id
1 'polypeptide(L)' 'STRMHVRRMARLTNAHSKKWENHEAMLGLYYVWYNFCRVHSTIKSTPAVAAGLATETWTIEKLLTEVAKTEREYATLN' A
#
# COMPACT_ATOMS: atom_id res chain seq x y z
N SER A 1 8.02 -3.28 -8.52
CA SER A 1 8.92 -4.17 -7.76
C SER A 1 9.00 -3.69 -6.33
N THR A 2 8.56 -4.54 -5.40
CA THR A 2 8.53 -4.27 -3.95
C THR A 2 9.89 -3.86 -3.43
N ARG A 3 10.98 -4.54 -3.83
CA ARG A 3 12.35 -4.22 -3.36
C ARG A 3 12.87 -2.84 -3.77
N MET A 4 12.42 -2.32 -4.90
CA MET A 4 12.84 -1.00 -5.38
C MET A 4 12.06 0.13 -4.70
N HIS A 5 10.74 -0.05 -4.54
CA HIS A 5 9.87 0.97 -3.96
C HIS A 5 9.94 0.97 -2.43
N VAL A 6 10.12 -0.21 -1.82
CA VAL A 6 10.25 -0.38 -0.38
C VAL A 6 11.73 -0.45 -0.04
N ARG A 7 12.33 0.71 0.28
CA ARG A 7 13.76 0.79 0.65
C ARG A 7 14.13 -0.03 1.88
N ARG A 8 13.15 -0.34 2.75
CA ARG A 8 13.29 -1.28 3.87
C ARG A 8 13.70 -2.70 3.46
N MET A 9 13.45 -3.11 2.21
CA MET A 9 13.90 -4.41 1.67
C MET A 9 15.30 -4.37 1.05
N ALA A 10 15.90 -3.19 0.90
CA ALA A 10 17.22 -3.04 0.31
C ALA A 10 18.30 -2.93 1.38
N ARG A 11 19.44 -3.57 1.12
CA ARG A 11 20.64 -3.51 1.96
C ARG A 11 21.33 -2.16 1.78
N LEU A 12 22.03 -1.68 2.83
CA LEU A 12 22.77 -0.41 2.81
C LEU A 12 21.89 0.82 2.51
N THR A 13 20.73 0.92 3.16
CA THR A 13 19.86 2.11 3.06
C THR A 13 19.54 2.67 4.43
N ASN A 14 19.28 3.98 4.49
CA ASN A 14 18.91 4.69 5.73
C ASN A 14 17.50 4.33 6.21
N ALA A 15 16.70 3.63 5.40
CA ALA A 15 15.34 3.23 5.72
C ALA A 15 15.30 1.93 6.56
N HIS A 16 16.21 1.79 7.53
CA HIS A 16 16.26 0.64 8.43
C HIS A 16 15.31 0.86 9.63
N SER A 17 14.54 -0.15 10.00
CA SER A 17 13.69 -0.13 11.18
C SER A 17 13.80 -1.45 11.92
N LYS A 18 13.89 -1.38 13.25
CA LYS A 18 14.03 -2.55 14.12
C LYS A 18 12.69 -3.15 14.54
N LYS A 19 11.61 -2.36 14.49
CA LYS A 19 10.27 -2.82 14.84
C LYS A 19 9.62 -3.51 13.64
N TRP A 20 9.07 -4.69 13.88
CA TRP A 20 8.32 -5.46 12.89
C TRP A 20 7.08 -4.70 12.40
N GLU A 21 6.33 -4.10 13.32
CA GLU A 21 5.09 -3.37 13.05
C GLU A 21 5.27 -2.28 11.97
N ASN A 22 6.38 -1.55 12.02
CA ASN A 22 6.69 -0.52 11.03
C ASN A 22 7.02 -1.07 9.65
N HIS A 23 7.53 -2.31 9.57
CA HIS A 23 7.79 -2.97 8.31
C HIS A 23 6.47 -3.44 7.68
N GLU A 24 5.63 -4.07 8.50
CA GLU A 24 4.29 -4.52 8.13
C GLU A 24 3.43 -3.36 7.64
N ALA A 25 3.34 -2.27 8.40
CA ALA A 25 2.58 -1.07 8.01
C ALA A 25 3.03 -0.50 6.65
N MET A 26 4.36 -0.46 6.39
CA MET A 26 4.86 0.03 5.11
C MET A 26 4.46 -0.90 3.97
N LEU A 27 4.62 -2.22 4.14
CA LEU A 27 4.22 -3.19 3.11
C LEU A 27 2.72 -3.12 2.82
N GLY A 28 1.88 -3.02 3.85
CA GLY A 28 0.44 -2.82 3.69
C GLY A 28 0.13 -1.60 2.82
N LEU A 29 0.69 -0.44 3.18
CA LEU A 29 0.55 0.79 2.39
C LEU A 29 1.03 0.63 0.95
N TYR A 30 2.18 -0.02 0.75
CA TYR A 30 2.73 -0.24 -0.59
C TYR A 30 1.81 -1.10 -1.47
N TYR A 31 1.27 -2.20 -0.92
CA TYR A 31 0.39 -3.08 -1.66
C TYR A 31 -0.93 -2.41 -2.02
N VAL A 32 -1.52 -1.63 -1.11
CA VAL A 32 -2.75 -0.87 -1.42
C VAL A 32 -2.47 0.16 -2.50
N TRP A 33 -1.40 0.95 -2.37
CA TRP A 33 -1.05 1.95 -3.38
C TRP A 33 -0.77 1.33 -4.76
N TYR A 34 -0.03 0.22 -4.81
CA TYR A 34 0.31 -0.44 -6.06
C TYR A 34 -0.91 -1.03 -6.77
N ASN A 35 -1.85 -1.60 -6.01
CA ASN A 35 -3.03 -2.26 -6.57
C ASN A 35 -4.17 -1.30 -6.91
N PHE A 36 -4.36 -0.21 -6.14
CA PHE A 36 -5.53 0.66 -6.26
C PHE A 36 -5.23 2.04 -6.87
N CYS A 37 -4.03 2.58 -6.70
CA CYS A 37 -3.69 3.93 -7.18
C CYS A 37 -2.83 3.94 -8.43
N ARG A 38 -1.91 2.98 -8.58
CA ARG A 38 -0.93 2.98 -9.68
C ARG A 38 -1.49 2.32 -10.95
N VAL A 39 -1.63 3.10 -12.01
CA VAL A 39 -1.94 2.57 -13.34
C VAL A 39 -0.74 1.80 -13.90
N HIS A 40 -0.97 0.56 -14.30
CA HIS A 40 0.05 -0.27 -14.92
C HIS A 40 0.11 -0.05 -16.43
N SER A 41 1.31 0.13 -16.98
CA SER A 41 1.49 0.36 -18.43
C SER A 41 0.95 -0.78 -19.30
N THR A 42 1.18 -2.04 -18.90
CA THR A 42 0.72 -3.23 -19.64
C THR A 42 -0.79 -3.42 -19.57
N ILE A 43 -1.37 -3.24 -18.39
CA ILE A 43 -2.80 -3.49 -18.11
C ILE A 43 -3.64 -2.26 -18.50
N LYS A 44 -3.00 -1.08 -18.61
CA LYS A 44 -3.59 0.24 -18.85
C LYS A 44 -4.64 0.68 -17.80
N SER A 45 -4.84 -0.12 -16.76
CA SER A 45 -5.65 0.16 -15.58
C SER A 45 -4.90 -0.23 -14.30
N THR A 46 -5.52 -0.04 -13.14
CA THR A 46 -4.97 -0.52 -11.86
C THR A 46 -5.23 -2.02 -11.71
N PRO A 47 -4.32 -2.78 -11.05
CA PRO A 47 -4.50 -4.21 -10.83
C PRO A 47 -5.84 -4.57 -10.17
N ALA A 48 -6.31 -3.76 -9.21
CA ALA A 48 -7.60 -3.97 -8.54
C ALA A 48 -8.79 -3.83 -9.49
N VAL A 49 -8.72 -2.91 -10.47
CA VAL A 49 -9.77 -2.76 -11.49
C VAL A 49 -9.74 -3.92 -12.47
N ALA A 50 -8.56 -4.35 -12.91
CA ALA A 50 -8.42 -5.51 -13.78
C ALA A 50 -8.90 -6.82 -13.12
N ALA A 51 -8.77 -6.93 -11.79
CA ALA A 51 -9.27 -8.05 -11.01
C ALA A 51 -10.77 -7.95 -10.65
N GLY A 52 -11.45 -6.85 -11.01
CA GLY A 52 -12.86 -6.62 -10.66
C GLY A 52 -13.12 -6.31 -9.17
N LEU A 53 -12.07 -5.98 -8.41
CA LEU A 53 -12.16 -5.60 -6.99
C LEU A 53 -12.48 -4.11 -6.79
N ALA A 54 -12.22 -3.29 -7.80
CA ALA A 54 -12.52 -1.86 -7.78
C ALA A 54 -13.13 -1.42 -9.11
N THR A 55 -14.07 -0.47 -9.06
CA THR A 55 -14.69 0.11 -10.25
C THR A 55 -13.86 1.25 -10.85
N GLU A 56 -13.09 1.94 -10.01
CA GLU A 56 -12.32 3.13 -10.36
C GLU A 56 -10.91 3.11 -9.75
N THR A 57 -10.03 3.93 -10.32
CA THR A 57 -8.69 4.17 -9.76
C THR A 57 -8.79 5.04 -8.51
N TRP A 58 -8.13 4.64 -7.42
CA TRP A 58 -8.16 5.40 -6.19
C TRP A 58 -7.21 6.59 -6.23
N THR A 59 -7.66 7.72 -5.68
CA THR A 59 -6.78 8.84 -5.34
C THR A 59 -5.97 8.52 -4.08
N ILE A 60 -4.84 9.20 -3.90
CA ILE A 60 -4.04 9.07 -2.67
C ILE A 60 -4.86 9.50 -1.44
N GLU A 61 -5.70 10.52 -1.58
CA GLU A 61 -6.59 10.98 -0.52
C GLU A 61 -7.60 9.90 -0.09
N LYS A 62 -8.21 9.21 -1.07
CA LYS A 62 -9.10 8.07 -0.80
C LYS A 62 -8.36 6.96 -0.06
N LEU A 63 -7.14 6.63 -0.50
CA LEU A 63 -6.29 5.63 0.18
C LEU A 63 -6.03 6.01 1.63
N LEU A 64 -5.61 7.25 1.91
CA LEU A 64 -5.31 7.70 3.27
C LEU A 64 -6.56 7.69 4.15
N THR A 65 -7.71 8.06 3.58
CA THR A 65 -9.00 8.04 4.28
C THR A 65 -9.40 6.62 4.68
N GLU A 66 -9.26 5.65 3.77
CA GLU A 66 -9.57 4.25 4.08
C GLU A 66 -8.62 3.65 5.11
N VAL A 67 -7.31 3.92 5.00
CA VAL A 67 -6.34 3.47 6.01
C VAL A 67 -6.67 4.03 7.39
N ALA A 68 -7.01 5.33 7.48
CA ALA A 68 -7.38 5.94 8.76
C ALA A 68 -8.66 5.35 9.37
N LYS A 69 -9.63 4.93 8.55
CA LYS A 69 -10.82 4.22 9.02
C LYS A 69 -10.45 2.85 9.58
N THR A 70 -9.65 2.09 8.84
CA THR A 70 -9.20 0.76 9.22
C THR A 70 -8.42 0.78 10.55
N GLU A 71 -7.51 1.74 10.74
CA GLU A 71 -6.78 1.91 12.00
C GLU A 71 -7.72 2.17 13.19
N ARG A 72 -8.78 2.97 13.00
CA ARG A 72 -9.78 3.22 14.05
C ARG A 72 -10.55 1.96 14.41
N GLU A 73 -10.90 1.14 13.42
CA GLU A 73 -11.61 -0.12 13.62
C GLU A 73 -10.74 -1.12 14.38
N TYR A 74 -9.48 -1.30 14.01
CA TYR A 74 -8.53 -2.14 14.75
C TYR A 74 -8.29 -1.66 16.18
N ALA A 75 -8.31 -0.34 16.43
CA ALA A 75 -8.22 0.22 17.78
C ALA A 75 -9.45 -0.06 18.65
N THR A 76 -10.61 -0.38 18.05
CA THR A 76 -11.83 -0.77 18.80
C THR A 76 -11.92 -2.26 19.10
N LEU A 77 -11.12 -3.09 18.41
CA LEU A 77 -11.13 -4.55 18.53
C LEU A 77 -10.06 -5.09 19.51
N ASN A 78 -9.09 -4.26 19.89
CA ASN A 78 -8.03 -4.57 20.86
C ASN A 78 -8.25 -3.82 22.18
#